data_AF-A0A954YRN7-F1
#
_entry.id   AF-A0A954YRN7-F1
#
_cell.length_a   1.000
_cell.length_b   1.000
_cell.length_c   1.000
_cell.angle_alpha   90.00
_cell.angle_beta   90.00
_cell.angle_gamma   90.00
#
_symmetry.space_group_name_H-M   'P 1'
#
loop_
_entity.id
_entity.type
_entity.pdbx_description
1 polymer ?
#
loop_
_entity_poly.entity_id
_entity_poly.type
_entity_poly.pdbx_seq_one_letter_code
_entity_poly.pdbx_strand_id
1 'polypeptide(L)'
;MERHKSNEVDLFLRRALVVVLVVLLAGTVLLFVYGSYFTSRLDSFEQQLKYRNPTESDESQPSDPLTVESAQSETPNAVQGQTIYVPAYSHVYHQEGNPHLLTVTLSIRNTSIDHEISIDSVRYFDTQGVEVKSYLSKPLRLKKLATAEFLVARSDVTGGSGANFLVTWTANQPVSNPIVETVMIDTSSDQGISFVRSGTVIHELGPQSE
;
A
#
# COMPACT_ATOMS: atom_id res chain seq x y z
N MET A 1 -45.59 73.71 8.34
CA MET A 1 -45.26 72.53 9.15
C MET A 1 -44.77 71.33 8.34
N GLU A 2 -45.13 71.19 7.05
CA GLU A 2 -44.74 70.01 6.25
C GLU A 2 -43.25 69.93 5.84
N ARG A 3 -42.58 71.05 5.60
CA ARG A 3 -41.13 71.05 5.25
C ARG A 3 -40.22 70.51 6.35
N HIS A 4 -40.62 70.65 7.63
CA HIS A 4 -39.81 70.15 8.76
C HIS A 4 -39.88 68.63 8.88
N LYS A 5 -41.04 68.03 8.56
CA LYS A 5 -41.25 66.57 8.65
C LYS A 5 -40.56 65.80 7.52
N SER A 6 -40.47 66.39 6.32
CA SER A 6 -39.72 65.80 5.19
C SER A 6 -38.22 65.69 5.48
N ASN A 7 -37.62 66.74 6.07
CA ASN A 7 -36.19 66.76 6.38
C ASN A 7 -35.80 65.72 7.45
N GLU A 8 -36.68 65.43 8.41
CA GLU A 8 -36.44 64.39 9.42
C GLU A 8 -36.48 62.97 8.85
N VAL A 9 -37.42 62.70 7.94
CA VAL A 9 -37.55 61.39 7.28
C VAL A 9 -36.36 61.15 6.33
N ASP A 10 -35.95 62.16 5.56
CA ASP A 10 -34.77 62.06 4.68
C ASP A 10 -33.48 61.86 5.48
N LEU A 11 -33.37 62.48 6.65
CA LEU A 11 -32.24 62.29 7.56
C LEU A 11 -32.23 60.86 8.14
N PHE A 12 -33.40 60.31 8.48
CA PHE A 12 -33.53 58.94 8.98
C PHE A 12 -33.17 57.91 7.90
N LEU A 13 -33.68 58.06 6.67
CA LEU A 13 -33.39 57.17 5.55
C LEU A 13 -31.91 57.18 5.18
N ARG A 14 -31.26 58.36 5.18
CA ARG A 14 -29.81 58.47 4.93
C ARG A 14 -28.99 57.77 6.00
N ARG A 15 -29.35 57.89 7.28
CA ARG A 15 -28.66 57.21 8.39
C ARG A 15 -28.83 55.69 8.30
N ALA A 16 -30.03 55.19 8.01
CA ALA A 16 -30.28 53.77 7.86
C ALA A 16 -29.48 53.17 6.68
N LEU A 17 -29.43 53.87 5.55
CA LEU A 17 -28.66 53.43 4.38
C LEU A 17 -27.15 53.42 4.66
N VAL A 18 -26.62 54.39 5.41
CA VAL A 18 -25.22 54.39 5.85
C VAL A 18 -24.93 53.20 6.77
N VAL A 19 -25.82 52.88 7.71
CA VAL A 19 -25.64 51.70 8.60
C VAL A 19 -25.64 50.40 7.80
N VAL A 20 -26.55 50.24 6.83
CA VAL A 20 -26.60 49.05 5.97
C VAL A 20 -25.32 48.92 5.14
N LEU A 21 -24.81 50.02 4.57
CA LEU A 21 -23.55 50.03 3.83
C LEU A 21 -22.36 49.65 4.71
N VAL A 22 -22.30 50.14 5.95
CA VAL A 22 -21.24 49.81 6.90
C VAL A 22 -21.26 48.32 7.26
N VAL A 23 -22.45 47.74 7.48
CA VAL A 23 -22.58 46.30 7.78
C VAL A 23 -22.18 45.44 6.58
N LEU A 24 -22.59 45.81 5.36
CA LEU A 24 -22.17 45.12 4.14
C LEU A 24 -20.66 45.21 3.94
N LEU A 25 -20.07 46.40 4.12
CA LEU A 25 -18.63 46.59 4.03
C LEU A 25 -17.88 45.71 5.04
N ALA A 26 -18.33 45.69 6.30
CA ALA A 26 -17.74 44.85 7.34
C ALA A 26 -17.82 43.35 6.98
N GLY A 27 -18.96 42.90 6.44
CA GLY A 27 -19.12 41.53 5.95
C GLY A 27 -18.17 41.19 4.81
N THR A 28 -18.00 42.09 3.83
CA THR A 28 -17.06 41.88 2.71
C THR A 28 -15.61 41.83 3.16
N VAL A 29 -15.20 42.69 4.11
CA VAL A 29 -13.85 42.66 4.69
C VAL A 29 -13.61 41.34 5.42
N LEU A 30 -14.61 40.84 6.16
CA LEU A 30 -14.49 39.58 6.90
C LEU A 30 -14.37 38.37 5.96
N LEU A 31 -15.12 38.36 4.85
CA LEU A 31 -14.96 37.34 3.80
C LEU A 31 -13.60 37.43 3.11
N PHE A 32 -13.08 38.63 2.85
CA PHE A 32 -11.76 38.81 2.25
C PHE A 32 -10.64 38.34 3.18
N VAL A 33 -10.73 38.66 4.48
CA VAL A 33 -9.81 38.16 5.51
C VAL A 33 -9.84 36.63 5.59
N TYR A 34 -11.05 36.03 5.62
CA TYR A 34 -11.19 34.58 5.68
C TYR A 34 -10.67 33.90 4.41
N GLY A 35 -10.95 34.48 3.24
CA GLY A 35 -10.43 34.03 1.95
C GLY A 35 -8.90 34.06 1.93
N SER A 36 -8.29 35.17 2.35
CA SER A 36 -6.83 35.31 2.41
C SER A 36 -6.18 34.30 3.37
N TYR A 37 -6.79 34.08 4.54
CA TYR A 37 -6.34 33.07 5.50
C TYR A 37 -6.44 31.64 4.93
N PHE A 38 -7.52 31.34 4.20
CA PHE A 38 -7.74 30.02 3.61
C PHE A 38 -6.78 29.72 2.46
N THR A 39 -6.49 30.71 1.59
CA THR A 39 -5.49 30.56 0.52
C THR A 39 -4.09 30.29 1.07
N SER A 40 -3.67 31.01 2.12
CA SER A 40 -2.36 30.75 2.75
C SER A 40 -2.27 29.38 3.40
N ARG A 41 -3.39 28.78 3.82
CA ARG A 41 -3.43 27.44 4.40
C ARG A 41 -3.39 26.33 3.34
N LEU A 42 -3.85 26.60 2.12
CA LEU A 42 -3.81 25.63 1.01
C LEU A 42 -2.40 25.46 0.44
N ASP A 43 -1.61 26.54 0.37
CA ASP A 43 -0.21 26.47 -0.12
C ASP A 43 0.66 25.53 0.74
N SER A 44 0.42 25.49 2.05
CA SER A 44 1.14 24.58 2.96
C SER A 44 0.81 23.10 2.79
N PHE A 45 -0.38 22.78 2.27
CA PHE A 45 -0.80 21.39 2.02
C PHE A 45 -0.21 20.84 0.72
N GLU A 46 -0.08 21.68 -0.31
CA GLU A 46 0.52 21.26 -1.58
C GLU A 46 2.02 20.94 -1.42
N GLN A 47 2.71 21.59 -0.47
CA GLN A 47 4.11 21.29 -0.15
C GLN A 47 4.31 19.94 0.57
N GLN A 48 3.31 19.46 1.33
CA GLN A 48 3.38 18.16 2.00
C GLN A 48 3.06 16.98 1.07
N LEU A 49 2.40 17.23 -0.07
CA LEU A 49 2.02 16.19 -1.04
C LEU A 49 3.03 16.01 -2.18
N LYS A 50 4.10 16.82 -2.23
CA LYS A 50 5.17 16.65 -3.22
C LYS A 50 6.08 15.49 -2.84
N TYR A 51 5.96 14.42 -3.62
CA TYR A 51 6.89 13.29 -3.64
C TYR A 51 8.35 13.75 -3.69
N ARG A 52 9.15 13.34 -2.70
CA ARG A 52 10.59 13.56 -2.62
C ARG A 52 11.28 12.24 -2.97
N ASN A 53 12.06 12.20 -4.05
CA ASN A 53 12.91 11.05 -4.35
C ASN A 53 13.93 10.88 -3.21
N PRO A 54 14.06 9.69 -2.59
CA PRO A 54 15.13 9.43 -1.65
C PRO A 54 16.40 9.08 -2.44
N THR A 55 17.27 10.07 -2.66
CA THR A 55 18.65 9.82 -3.07
C THR A 55 19.56 10.93 -2.54
N GLU A 56 20.71 10.49 -2.04
CA GLU A 56 21.86 11.23 -1.52
C GLU A 56 21.76 11.73 -0.07
N SER A 57 22.37 10.90 0.78
CA SER A 57 22.93 11.19 2.09
C SER A 57 23.51 12.60 2.20
N ASP A 58 22.85 13.46 2.98
CA ASP A 58 23.50 14.60 3.62
C ASP A 58 24.41 14.05 4.74
N GLU A 59 25.64 13.73 4.36
CA GLU A 59 26.77 13.83 5.29
C GLU A 59 26.84 15.28 5.77
N SER A 60 26.34 15.55 6.98
CA SER A 60 26.99 16.37 8.02
C SER A 60 25.99 16.92 9.05
N GLN A 61 25.88 16.29 10.21
CA GLN A 61 25.88 16.98 11.50
C GLN A 61 26.14 16.02 12.68
N PRO A 62 26.78 16.50 13.77
CA PRO A 62 27.40 15.66 14.79
C PRO A 62 26.40 14.99 15.73
N SER A 63 26.79 13.80 16.17
CA SER A 63 26.21 12.89 17.16
C SER A 63 25.44 13.53 18.32
N ASP A 64 24.15 13.17 18.43
CA ASP A 64 23.43 13.05 19.71
C ASP A 64 23.35 11.53 20.03
N PRO A 65 23.86 11.04 21.18
CA PRO A 65 23.92 9.62 21.48
C PRO A 65 22.58 9.13 22.03
N LEU A 66 21.59 8.99 21.16
CA LEU A 66 20.40 8.18 21.45
C LEU A 66 20.36 7.05 20.43
N THR A 67 20.93 5.93 20.88
CA THR A 67 20.75 4.56 20.39
C THR A 67 20.16 4.47 18.99
N VAL A 68 21.02 4.63 17.98
CA VAL A 68 20.78 4.04 16.68
C VAL A 68 20.83 2.53 16.92
N GLU A 69 19.67 1.93 17.14
CA GLU A 69 19.50 0.50 17.06
C GLU A 69 20.02 0.13 15.68
N SER A 70 21.19 -0.50 15.66
CA SER A 70 21.89 -0.89 14.46
C SER A 70 20.90 -1.63 13.57
N ALA A 71 20.41 -0.97 12.52
CA ALA A 71 19.89 -1.67 11.37
C ALA A 71 21.08 -2.47 10.88
N GLN A 72 21.17 -3.73 11.31
CA GLN A 72 22.07 -4.69 10.73
C GLN A 72 21.72 -4.64 9.25
N SER A 73 22.62 -4.07 8.45
CA SER A 73 22.64 -4.30 7.02
C SER A 73 22.73 -5.81 6.87
N GLU A 74 21.58 -6.48 6.78
CA GLU A 74 21.51 -7.89 6.50
C GLU A 74 22.12 -8.05 5.11
N THR A 75 23.40 -8.37 5.06
CA THR A 75 23.97 -9.02 3.88
C THR A 75 23.01 -10.13 3.51
N PRO A 76 22.46 -10.16 2.28
CA PRO A 76 21.48 -11.16 1.90
C PRO A 76 22.05 -12.53 2.27
N ASN A 77 21.42 -13.20 3.25
CA ASN A 77 21.92 -14.47 3.71
C ASN A 77 21.84 -15.43 2.52
N ALA A 78 22.99 -15.86 2.02
CA ALA A 78 23.05 -16.66 0.81
C ALA A 78 22.62 -18.08 1.15
N VAL A 79 21.51 -18.52 0.55
CA VAL A 79 20.86 -19.80 0.86
C VAL A 79 20.71 -20.65 -0.39
N GLN A 80 20.68 -21.98 -0.22
CA GLN A 80 20.60 -22.93 -1.35
C GLN A 80 19.20 -23.50 -1.55
N GLY A 81 18.26 -23.27 -0.64
CA GLY A 81 16.88 -23.66 -0.82
C GLY A 81 16.06 -23.44 0.42
N GLN A 82 14.77 -23.20 0.23
CA GLN A 82 13.84 -22.94 1.33
C GLN A 82 12.44 -23.45 0.99
N THR A 83 11.64 -23.62 2.03
CA THR A 83 10.19 -23.70 1.94
C THR A 83 9.57 -22.43 2.53
N ILE A 84 8.73 -21.78 1.74
CA ILE A 84 8.12 -20.49 2.03
C ILE A 84 6.61 -20.68 2.10
N TYR A 85 6.02 -20.27 3.22
CA TYR A 85 4.58 -20.17 3.41
C TYR A 85 4.10 -18.79 2.96
N VAL A 86 3.12 -18.71 2.07
CA VAL A 86 2.65 -17.45 1.49
C VAL A 86 1.14 -17.33 1.71
N PRO A 87 0.67 -16.39 2.55
CA PRO A 87 -0.76 -16.20 2.78
C PRO A 87 -1.52 -15.89 1.48
N ALA A 88 -2.71 -16.45 1.31
CA ALA A 88 -3.57 -16.22 0.15
C ALA A 88 -5.04 -16.07 0.58
N TYR A 89 -5.73 -15.04 0.11
CA TYR A 89 -7.12 -14.80 0.46
C TYR A 89 -7.96 -14.92 -0.82
N SER A 90 -8.66 -16.05 -1.00
CA SER A 90 -9.66 -16.17 -2.09
C SER A 90 -10.85 -15.25 -1.83
N HIS A 91 -11.10 -14.92 -0.57
CA HIS A 91 -12.02 -13.88 -0.16
C HIS A 91 -11.61 -13.30 1.20
N VAL A 92 -12.11 -12.10 1.46
CA VAL A 92 -12.09 -11.46 2.77
C VAL A 92 -13.51 -11.13 3.20
N TYR A 93 -13.73 -10.85 4.48
CA TYR A 93 -15.05 -10.51 5.00
C TYR A 93 -15.20 -9.00 5.15
N HIS A 94 -16.39 -8.48 4.86
CA HIS A 94 -16.75 -7.09 5.09
C HIS A 94 -18.15 -6.97 5.71
N GLN A 95 -18.42 -5.82 6.36
CA GLN A 95 -19.67 -5.56 7.08
C GLN A 95 -19.97 -6.70 8.08
N GLU A 96 -21.15 -7.29 8.02
CA GLU A 96 -21.64 -8.35 8.91
C GLU A 96 -21.12 -9.75 8.50
N GLY A 97 -19.87 -9.82 8.01
CA GLY A 97 -19.24 -11.09 7.63
C GLY A 97 -19.54 -11.56 6.21
N ASN A 98 -19.99 -10.68 5.32
CA ASN A 98 -20.23 -11.04 3.92
C ASN A 98 -18.88 -11.29 3.21
N PRO A 99 -18.74 -12.40 2.46
CA PRO A 99 -17.52 -12.68 1.73
C PRO A 99 -17.40 -11.80 0.49
N HIS A 100 -16.22 -11.24 0.28
CA HIS A 100 -15.83 -10.51 -0.91
C HIS A 100 -14.72 -11.26 -1.64
N LEU A 101 -15.04 -11.82 -2.81
CA LEU A 101 -14.13 -12.68 -3.58
C LEU A 101 -13.02 -11.87 -4.26
N LEU A 102 -11.81 -12.44 -4.25
CA LEU A 102 -10.58 -11.84 -4.74
C LEU A 102 -9.90 -12.75 -5.77
N THR A 103 -9.27 -12.14 -6.77
CA THR A 103 -8.28 -12.84 -7.61
C THR A 103 -6.95 -12.83 -6.87
N VAL A 104 -6.26 -13.97 -6.79
CA VAL A 104 -4.94 -14.07 -6.14
C VAL A 104 -3.88 -14.39 -7.18
N THR A 105 -2.82 -13.58 -7.22
CA THR A 105 -1.62 -13.85 -8.01
C THR A 105 -0.46 -14.10 -7.07
N LEU A 106 0.06 -15.32 -7.04
CA LEU A 106 1.35 -15.63 -6.43
C LEU A 106 2.45 -15.22 -7.41
N SER A 107 3.38 -14.38 -6.96
CA SER A 107 4.56 -13.94 -7.71
C SER A 107 5.81 -14.44 -7.00
N ILE A 108 6.66 -15.16 -7.74
CA ILE A 108 7.97 -15.64 -7.30
C ILE A 108 9.03 -14.96 -8.15
N ARG A 109 9.89 -14.15 -7.54
CA ARG A 109 10.94 -13.36 -8.22
C ARG A 109 12.30 -13.86 -7.77
N ASN A 110 13.11 -14.34 -8.72
CA ASN A 110 14.50 -14.63 -8.45
C ASN A 110 15.27 -13.30 -8.31
N THR A 111 15.76 -12.99 -7.11
CA THR A 111 16.52 -11.77 -6.84
C THR A 111 18.00 -11.90 -7.17
N SER A 112 18.47 -13.11 -7.48
CA SER A 112 19.87 -13.36 -7.82
C SER A 112 20.22 -12.73 -9.16
N ILE A 113 21.34 -12.02 -9.18
CA ILE A 113 21.90 -11.37 -10.36
C ILE A 113 22.71 -12.37 -11.21
N ASP A 114 23.25 -13.41 -10.58
CA ASP A 114 24.24 -14.29 -11.20
C ASP A 114 23.73 -15.71 -11.44
N HIS A 115 22.76 -16.17 -10.65
CA HIS A 115 22.35 -17.58 -10.63
C HIS A 115 20.86 -17.76 -10.89
N GLU A 116 20.52 -18.87 -11.55
CA GLU A 116 19.14 -19.34 -11.66
C GLU A 116 18.74 -20.13 -10.40
N ILE A 117 17.44 -20.19 -10.15
CA ILE A 117 16.86 -21.06 -9.11
C ILE A 117 15.89 -22.06 -9.75
N SER A 118 15.61 -23.15 -9.05
CA SER A 118 14.57 -24.12 -9.37
C SER A 118 13.41 -23.92 -8.41
N ILE A 119 12.21 -23.69 -8.92
CA ILE A 119 10.96 -23.77 -8.15
C ILE A 119 10.50 -25.23 -8.23
N ASP A 120 10.69 -25.97 -7.15
CA ASP A 120 10.46 -27.41 -7.12
C ASP A 120 8.99 -27.74 -6.92
N SER A 121 8.27 -26.95 -6.11
CA SER A 121 6.83 -27.11 -5.94
C SER A 121 6.13 -25.80 -5.62
N VAL A 122 4.88 -25.69 -6.07
CA VAL A 122 3.93 -24.63 -5.72
C VAL A 122 2.61 -25.30 -5.40
N ARG A 123 2.30 -25.43 -4.11
CA ARG A 123 1.14 -26.15 -3.59
C ARG A 123 0.19 -25.17 -2.93
N TYR A 124 -1.10 -25.29 -3.20
CA TYR A 124 -2.15 -24.39 -2.70
C TYR A 124 -3.06 -25.14 -1.75
N PHE A 125 -3.23 -24.58 -0.56
CA PHE A 125 -3.98 -25.16 0.55
C PHE A 125 -5.19 -24.31 0.87
N ASP A 126 -6.25 -24.97 1.29
CA ASP A 126 -7.44 -24.31 1.81
C ASP A 126 -7.28 -23.85 3.26
N THR A 127 -8.35 -23.23 3.78
CA THR A 127 -8.44 -22.72 5.14
C THR A 127 -8.31 -23.81 6.21
N GLN A 128 -8.58 -25.07 5.86
CA GLN A 128 -8.43 -26.22 6.77
C GLN A 128 -7.04 -26.88 6.66
N GLY A 129 -6.17 -26.37 5.79
CA GLY A 129 -4.84 -26.91 5.56
C GLY A 129 -4.84 -28.15 4.65
N VAL A 130 -5.90 -28.37 3.86
CA VAL A 130 -5.94 -29.42 2.85
C VAL A 130 -5.35 -28.90 1.54
N GLU A 131 -4.45 -29.67 0.93
CA GLU A 131 -3.92 -29.34 -0.39
C GLU A 131 -5.03 -29.50 -1.45
N VAL A 132 -5.45 -28.39 -2.05
CA VAL A 132 -6.51 -28.36 -3.06
C VAL A 132 -5.97 -28.33 -4.48
N LYS A 133 -4.72 -27.88 -4.68
CA LYS A 133 -4.11 -27.78 -6.01
C LYS A 133 -2.59 -27.75 -5.95
N SER A 134 -1.95 -28.53 -6.83
CA SER A 134 -0.52 -28.39 -7.15
C SER A 134 -0.38 -27.76 -8.54
N TYR A 135 0.40 -26.68 -8.64
CA TYR A 135 0.56 -25.92 -9.87
C TYR A 135 1.69 -26.43 -10.77
N LEU A 136 2.60 -27.24 -10.24
CA LEU A 136 3.75 -27.75 -10.97
C LEU A 136 3.74 -29.29 -10.93
N SER A 137 3.82 -29.91 -12.10
CA SER A 137 4.04 -31.36 -12.23
C SER A 137 5.53 -31.73 -12.29
N LYS A 138 6.39 -30.74 -12.55
CA LYS A 138 7.84 -30.84 -12.60
C LYS A 138 8.47 -29.51 -12.16
N PRO A 139 9.71 -29.51 -11.66
CA PRO A 139 10.39 -28.28 -11.28
C PRO A 139 10.47 -27.26 -12.42
N LEU A 140 10.27 -25.99 -12.09
CA LEU A 140 10.35 -24.86 -13.01
C LEU A 140 11.65 -24.10 -12.77
N ARG A 141 12.52 -24.05 -13.77
CA ARG A 141 13.72 -23.20 -13.70
C ARG A 141 13.36 -21.73 -13.87
N LEU A 142 13.77 -20.91 -12.92
CA LEU A 142 13.60 -19.47 -12.94
C LEU A 142 14.96 -18.79 -13.11
N LYS A 143 15.17 -18.21 -14.28
CA LYS A 143 16.42 -17.50 -14.64
C LYS A 143 16.71 -16.37 -13.65
N LYS A 144 17.96 -15.90 -13.64
CA LYS A 144 18.35 -14.68 -12.91
C LYS A 144 17.39 -13.52 -13.19
N LEU A 145 16.98 -12.82 -12.14
CA LEU A 145 16.06 -11.67 -12.19
C LEU A 145 14.69 -11.95 -12.86
N ALA A 146 14.35 -13.22 -13.12
CA ALA A 146 13.07 -13.58 -13.72
C ALA A 146 11.97 -13.73 -12.67
N THR A 147 10.72 -13.61 -13.11
CA THR A 147 9.52 -13.78 -12.29
C THR A 147 8.66 -14.92 -12.85
N ALA A 148 8.08 -15.73 -11.97
CA ALA A 148 7.03 -16.69 -12.28
C ALA A 148 5.76 -16.31 -11.53
N GLU A 149 4.61 -16.41 -12.20
CA GLU A 149 3.32 -16.04 -11.63
C GLU A 149 2.33 -17.21 -11.70
N PHE A 150 1.53 -17.38 -10.65
CA PHE A 150 0.49 -18.40 -10.55
C PHE A 150 -0.83 -17.74 -10.13
N LEU A 151 -1.88 -18.00 -10.89
CA LEU A 151 -3.19 -17.35 -10.72
C LEU A 151 -4.21 -18.30 -10.09
N VAL A 152 -4.83 -17.85 -9.00
CA VAL A 152 -6.11 -18.36 -8.49
C VAL A 152 -7.18 -17.39 -8.97
N ALA A 153 -8.04 -17.85 -9.87
CA ALA A 153 -9.12 -17.05 -10.42
C ALA A 153 -10.12 -16.68 -9.32
N ARG A 154 -10.75 -15.50 -9.42
CA ARG A 154 -11.77 -15.04 -8.47
C ARG A 154 -12.90 -16.04 -8.22
N SER A 155 -13.27 -16.81 -9.24
CA SER A 155 -14.32 -17.83 -9.15
C SER A 155 -13.89 -19.09 -8.39
N ASP A 156 -12.59 -19.26 -8.15
CA ASP A 156 -12.05 -20.38 -7.39
C ASP A 156 -12.11 -20.07 -5.88
N VAL A 157 -13.19 -20.54 -5.26
CA VAL A 157 -13.45 -20.36 -3.82
C VAL A 157 -12.89 -21.50 -2.97
N THR A 158 -12.19 -22.47 -3.57
CA THR A 158 -11.75 -23.69 -2.88
C THR A 158 -10.75 -23.41 -1.75
N GLY A 159 -9.97 -22.34 -1.85
CA GLY A 159 -9.02 -21.95 -0.80
C GLY A 159 -9.67 -21.37 0.46
N GLY A 160 -10.81 -20.70 0.33
CA GLY A 160 -11.45 -19.98 1.44
C GLY A 160 -10.65 -18.77 1.95
N SER A 161 -10.98 -18.29 3.16
CA SER A 161 -10.43 -17.06 3.76
C SER A 161 -9.07 -17.24 4.44
N GLY A 162 -8.62 -18.47 4.66
CA GLY A 162 -7.32 -18.81 5.24
C GLY A 162 -6.42 -19.58 4.28
N ALA A 163 -6.63 -19.43 2.98
CA ALA A 163 -5.84 -20.14 1.99
C ALA A 163 -4.36 -19.75 2.06
N ASN A 164 -3.50 -20.61 1.52
CA ASN A 164 -2.08 -20.32 1.47
C ASN A 164 -1.38 -21.11 0.37
N PHE A 165 -0.21 -20.61 -0.04
CA PHE A 165 0.72 -21.37 -0.84
C PHE A 165 1.87 -21.87 0.01
N LEU A 166 2.34 -23.06 -0.34
CA LEU A 166 3.63 -23.57 0.08
C LEU A 166 4.52 -23.67 -1.15
N VAL A 167 5.56 -22.86 -1.16
CA VAL A 167 6.53 -22.77 -2.26
C VAL A 167 7.84 -23.38 -1.79
N THR A 168 8.32 -24.39 -2.50
CA THR A 168 9.66 -24.95 -2.27
C THR A 168 10.53 -24.61 -3.45
N TRP A 169 11.73 -24.10 -3.18
CA TRP A 169 12.70 -23.76 -4.19
C TRP A 169 14.10 -24.18 -3.76
N THR A 170 14.96 -24.44 -4.74
CA THR A 170 16.37 -24.80 -4.56
C THR A 170 17.26 -24.08 -5.57
N ALA A 171 18.55 -24.01 -5.28
CA ALA A 171 19.58 -23.50 -6.17
C ALA A 171 20.84 -24.35 -6.03
N ASN A 172 21.58 -24.50 -7.13
CA ASN A 172 22.84 -25.26 -7.13
C ASN A 172 23.97 -24.56 -6.37
N GLN A 173 23.83 -23.25 -6.14
CA GLN A 173 24.79 -22.42 -5.41
C GLN A 173 24.02 -21.52 -4.44
N PRO A 174 24.64 -21.04 -3.36
CA PRO A 174 23.99 -20.08 -2.47
C PRO A 174 23.60 -18.81 -3.24
N VAL A 175 22.34 -18.38 -3.10
CA VAL A 175 21.79 -17.20 -3.77
C VAL A 175 21.08 -16.29 -2.78
N SER A 176 20.82 -15.05 -3.17
CA SER A 176 19.92 -14.16 -2.44
C SER A 176 18.51 -14.76 -2.36
N ASN A 177 17.84 -14.53 -1.23
CA ASN A 177 16.46 -14.98 -1.03
C ASN A 177 15.55 -14.45 -2.15
N PRO A 178 14.79 -15.32 -2.85
CA PRO A 178 13.78 -14.86 -3.80
C PRO A 178 12.69 -14.09 -3.07
N ILE A 179 12.08 -13.13 -3.76
CA ILE A 179 10.86 -12.48 -3.27
C ILE A 179 9.69 -13.37 -3.66
N VAL A 180 8.94 -13.82 -2.66
CA VAL A 180 7.71 -14.59 -2.86
C VAL A 180 6.57 -13.86 -2.18
N GLU A 181 5.58 -13.46 -2.97
CA GLU A 181 4.48 -12.61 -2.52
C GLU A 181 3.18 -12.99 -3.22
N THR A 182 2.07 -12.72 -2.57
CA THR A 182 0.74 -12.77 -3.18
C THR A 182 0.18 -11.38 -3.34
N VAL A 183 -0.39 -11.10 -4.51
CA VAL A 183 -1.18 -9.91 -4.80
C VAL A 183 -2.63 -10.35 -4.90
N MET A 184 -3.49 -9.81 -4.04
CA MET A 184 -4.93 -10.03 -4.10
C MET A 184 -5.61 -8.79 -4.63
N ILE A 185 -6.52 -8.96 -5.58
CA ILE A 185 -7.23 -7.85 -6.22
C ILE A 185 -8.67 -8.22 -6.55
N ASP A 186 -9.59 -7.30 -6.32
CA ASP A 186 -10.88 -7.26 -7.00
C ASP A 186 -11.17 -5.84 -7.50
N THR A 187 -11.59 -5.75 -8.76
CA THR A 187 -11.99 -4.50 -9.42
C THR A 187 -13.39 -4.61 -10.01
N SER A 188 -14.19 -5.56 -9.54
CA SER A 188 -15.52 -5.82 -10.10
C SER A 188 -16.59 -4.83 -9.66
N SER A 189 -16.31 -4.04 -8.63
CA SER A 189 -17.20 -3.01 -8.08
C SER A 189 -16.60 -1.60 -8.26
N ASP A 190 -17.40 -0.57 -8.02
CA ASP A 190 -16.97 0.83 -8.08
C ASP A 190 -15.86 1.17 -7.06
N GLN A 191 -15.66 0.32 -6.05
CA GLN A 191 -14.54 0.39 -5.12
C GLN A 191 -13.66 -0.85 -5.32
N GLY A 192 -12.55 -0.68 -6.03
CA GLY A 192 -11.53 -1.73 -6.15
C GLY A 192 -10.76 -1.89 -4.84
N ILE A 193 -10.45 -3.13 -4.47
CA ILE A 193 -9.55 -3.44 -3.36
C ILE A 193 -8.35 -4.22 -3.86
N SER A 194 -7.18 -3.89 -3.34
CA SER A 194 -5.96 -4.66 -3.59
C SER A 194 -5.01 -4.58 -2.41
N PHE A 195 -4.34 -5.69 -2.13
CA PHE A 195 -3.29 -5.73 -1.11
C PHE A 195 -2.30 -6.86 -1.40
N VAL A 196 -1.13 -6.77 -0.75
CA VAL A 196 -0.03 -7.71 -0.93
C VAL A 196 0.29 -8.39 0.39
N ARG A 197 0.72 -9.65 0.33
CA ARG A 197 1.32 -10.37 1.46
C ARG A 197 2.61 -11.05 1.04
N SER A 198 3.68 -10.77 1.77
CA SER A 198 4.95 -11.47 1.60
C SER A 198 4.88 -12.87 2.22
N GLY A 199 5.64 -13.79 1.66
CA GLY A 199 5.86 -15.11 2.22
C GLY A 199 6.81 -15.09 3.42
N THR A 200 6.66 -16.08 4.30
CA THR A 200 7.53 -16.33 5.45
C THR A 200 8.29 -17.63 5.22
N VAL A 201 9.61 -17.59 5.37
CA VAL A 201 10.44 -18.80 5.35
C VAL A 201 10.09 -19.63 6.59
N ILE A 202 9.70 -20.89 6.38
CA ILE A 202 9.37 -21.82 7.48
C ILE A 202 10.38 -22.97 7.60
N HIS A 203 11.19 -23.20 6.57
CA HIS A 203 12.23 -24.22 6.58
C HIS A 203 13.35 -23.83 5.62
N GLU A 204 14.60 -23.96 6.05
CA GLU A 204 15.78 -23.84 5.19
C GLU A 204 16.27 -25.22 4.81
N LEU A 205 16.47 -25.45 3.51
CA LEU A 205 17.01 -26.71 3.00
C LEU A 205 18.53 -26.60 3.11
N GLY A 206 19.13 -27.35 4.04
CA GLY A 206 20.58 -27.45 4.14
C GLY A 206 21.21 -28.01 2.86
N PRO A 207 22.54 -27.85 2.69
CA PRO A 207 23.23 -28.48 1.57
C PRO A 207 22.94 -29.98 1.61
N GLN A 208 22.49 -30.56 0.49
CA GLN A 208 22.39 -32.02 0.40
C GLN A 208 23.80 -32.59 0.57
N SER A 209 24.08 -33.14 1.76
CA SER A 209 25.27 -33.93 1.99
C SER A 209 25.10 -35.25 1.23
N GLU A 210 25.83 -35.40 0.12
CA GLU A 210 26.10 -36.70 -0.51
C GLU A 210 26.87 -37.63 0.43
#